data_AF-E4ZGM3-F1
#
_entry.id   AF-E4ZGM3-F1
#
_cell.length_a   1.000
_cell.length_b   1.000
_cell.length_c   1.000
_cell.angle_alpha   90.00
_cell.angle_beta   90.00
_cell.angle_gamma   90.00
#
_symmetry.space_group_name_H-M   'P 1'
#
loop_
_entity.id
_entity.type
_entity.pdbx_description
1 polymer ?
#
loop_
_entity_poly.entity_id
_entity_poly.type
_entity_poly.pdbx_seq_one_letter_code
_entity_poly.pdbx_strand_id
1 'polypeptide(L)'
;MPGKIDDASSKPKRRGVYLLTHPRSASNLFQTMMANQPGFQNSAYLIFEASFTIFESFNHKESWSDWSEDEWKTLQDGFQKCFGKMLEEMADAESKARRGGKQVFIKEHVIFMGPYPLLKSVYGEKGAPPPIIMHHPDEAQDAHTSVSSLPDSVLLSLQPIFQIRHPILMFPSMLRSQIKAGASKGFDRRVRATASLRFSRELYDWYLKQGEETQPKVIDADDIMTDKAAVGQLCLETGMDPDSVQYEWATREEPHPMKAIMLDKICSSTGILPGLTAQGLTLEAEKAKWKTEFGEEDAELLAKHVQDAIPDYEYLHSRRVRSVPSEKLHS
;
A
#
# COMPACT_ATOMS: atom_id res chain seq x y z
N MET A 1 -4.63 -16.15 -29.42
CA MET A 1 -5.71 -15.51 -28.67
C MET A 1 -5.83 -16.21 -27.34
N PRO A 2 -5.36 -15.61 -26.23
CA PRO A 2 -5.62 -16.13 -24.89
C PRO A 2 -7.00 -15.66 -24.42
N GLY A 3 -7.67 -16.54 -23.67
CA GLY A 3 -9.12 -16.54 -23.44
C GLY A 3 -9.68 -15.25 -22.86
N LYS A 4 -10.67 -14.69 -23.56
CA LYS A 4 -11.72 -13.92 -22.92
C LYS A 4 -12.42 -14.85 -21.93
N ILE A 5 -12.48 -14.44 -20.67
CA ILE A 5 -13.41 -14.98 -19.69
C ILE A 5 -14.79 -14.45 -20.11
N ASP A 6 -15.48 -15.21 -20.96
CA ASP A 6 -16.92 -15.05 -21.18
C ASP A 6 -17.62 -16.08 -20.28
N ASP A 7 -18.05 -15.64 -19.09
CA ASP A 7 -19.28 -16.13 -18.49
C ASP A 7 -20.01 -14.97 -17.81
N ALA A 8 -21.18 -14.63 -18.35
CA ALA A 8 -22.06 -13.61 -17.83
C ALA A 8 -22.92 -14.22 -16.71
N SER A 9 -22.37 -14.33 -15.50
CA SER A 9 -23.13 -14.56 -14.29
C SER A 9 -22.33 -14.16 -13.04
N SER A 10 -22.74 -13.04 -12.44
CA SER A 10 -22.19 -12.37 -11.25
C SER A 10 -20.94 -11.53 -11.49
N LYS A 11 -21.14 -10.22 -11.67
CA LYS A 11 -20.10 -9.24 -11.33
C LYS A 11 -19.63 -9.56 -9.90
N PRO A 12 -18.33 -9.54 -9.58
CA PRO A 12 -17.90 -9.72 -8.20
C PRO A 12 -18.59 -8.66 -7.36
N LYS A 13 -19.44 -9.10 -6.43
CA LYS A 13 -20.09 -8.21 -5.47
C LYS A 13 -18.97 -7.46 -4.76
N ARG A 14 -18.89 -6.14 -4.93
CA ARG A 14 -17.88 -5.32 -4.23
C ARG A 14 -18.02 -5.55 -2.71
N ARG A 15 -17.02 -6.21 -2.13
CA ARG A 15 -16.97 -6.62 -0.72
C ARG A 15 -16.42 -5.52 0.18
N GLY A 16 -15.88 -4.46 -0.41
CA GLY A 16 -15.38 -3.29 0.29
C GLY A 16 -14.30 -2.54 -0.48
N VAL A 17 -13.49 -1.78 0.26
CA VAL A 17 -12.39 -0.95 -0.25
C VAL A 17 -11.05 -1.60 0.10
N TYR A 18 -10.12 -1.57 -0.87
CA TYR A 18 -8.72 -1.93 -0.65
C TYR A 18 -7.83 -0.70 -0.78
N LEU A 19 -7.40 -0.14 0.34
CA LEU A 19 -6.44 0.95 0.40
C LEU A 19 -5.02 0.39 0.22
N LEU A 20 -4.52 0.51 -1.01
CA LEU A 20 -3.22 0.05 -1.47
C LEU A 20 -2.19 1.18 -1.34
N THR A 21 -1.16 0.96 -0.54
CA THR A 21 -0.28 2.04 -0.10
C THR A 21 1.19 1.66 -0.18
N HIS A 22 2.05 2.64 0.04
CA HIS A 22 3.47 2.43 0.30
C HIS A 22 3.79 2.78 1.77
N PRO A 23 4.79 2.16 2.43
CA PRO A 23 5.31 2.66 3.69
C PRO A 23 5.59 4.17 3.64
N ARG A 24 5.15 4.91 4.67
CA ARG A 24 5.38 6.36 4.79
C ARG A 24 4.65 7.25 3.74
N SER A 25 3.67 6.71 3.02
CA SER A 25 2.79 7.46 2.10
C SER A 25 1.73 8.35 2.79
N ALA A 26 1.84 8.59 4.11
CA ALA A 26 0.79 9.19 4.94
C ALA A 26 -0.50 8.34 5.05
N SER A 27 -0.43 7.03 4.86
CA SER A 27 -1.62 6.15 4.89
C SER A 27 -2.28 6.01 6.26
N ASN A 28 -1.54 6.21 7.35
CA ASN A 28 -2.13 6.26 8.69
C ASN A 28 -2.97 7.53 8.91
N LEU A 29 -2.63 8.64 8.24
CA LEU A 29 -3.47 9.84 8.23
C LEU A 29 -4.79 9.53 7.54
N PHE A 30 -4.75 9.06 6.28
CA PHE A 30 -5.97 8.76 5.53
C PHE A 30 -6.84 7.70 6.23
N GLN A 31 -6.26 6.64 6.79
CA GLN A 31 -7.01 5.67 7.56
C GLN A 31 -7.68 6.28 8.81
N THR A 32 -7.02 7.23 9.48
CA THR A 32 -7.62 7.93 10.63
C THR A 32 -8.80 8.80 10.17
N MET A 33 -8.65 9.51 9.05
CA MET A 33 -9.73 10.29 8.44
C MET A 33 -10.94 9.42 8.08
N MET A 34 -10.71 8.18 7.62
CA MET A 34 -11.77 7.22 7.24
C MET A 34 -12.26 6.32 8.39
N ALA A 35 -11.77 6.50 9.63
CA ALA A 35 -12.00 5.52 10.69
C ALA A 35 -13.48 5.32 11.07
N ASN A 36 -14.33 6.34 10.86
CA ASN A 36 -15.75 6.33 11.20
C ASN A 36 -16.69 6.19 9.99
N GLN A 37 -16.17 5.79 8.83
CA GLN A 37 -16.99 5.61 7.63
C GLN A 37 -18.16 4.64 7.90
N PRO A 38 -19.42 5.10 7.72
CA PRO A 38 -20.59 4.27 7.99
C PRO A 38 -20.63 3.10 7.03
N GLY A 39 -21.03 1.94 7.52
CA GLY A 39 -21.03 0.74 6.70
C GLY A 39 -19.64 0.17 6.39
N PHE A 40 -18.56 0.62 7.06
CA PHE A 40 -17.23 0.02 6.91
C PHE A 40 -16.68 -0.57 8.23
N GLN A 41 -16.00 -1.71 8.12
CA GLN A 41 -15.14 -2.32 9.12
C GLN A 41 -13.69 -2.09 8.73
N ASN A 42 -12.99 -1.28 9.52
CA ASN A 42 -11.60 -0.95 9.29
C ASN A 42 -10.68 -2.11 9.67
N SER A 43 -9.78 -2.46 8.76
CA SER A 43 -8.71 -3.43 8.97
C SER A 43 -7.42 -2.93 8.30
N ALA A 44 -6.27 -3.42 8.74
CA ALA A 44 -4.98 -3.04 8.17
C ALA A 44 -3.94 -4.14 8.35
N TYR A 45 -3.03 -4.21 7.38
CA TYR A 45 -1.80 -5.00 7.45
C TYR A 45 -2.06 -6.50 7.63
N LEU A 46 -3.13 -7.02 7.03
CA LEU A 46 -3.53 -8.42 7.13
C LEU A 46 -2.50 -9.37 6.51
N ILE A 47 -1.81 -8.93 5.47
CA ILE A 47 -0.76 -9.70 4.77
C ILE A 47 0.64 -9.27 5.23
N PHE A 48 0.83 -8.00 5.58
CA PHE A 48 2.13 -7.45 5.99
C PHE A 48 2.84 -8.25 7.08
N GLU A 49 2.10 -8.86 8.02
CA GLU A 49 2.66 -9.66 9.11
C GLU A 49 3.59 -10.77 8.58
N ALA A 50 3.22 -11.47 7.49
CA ALA A 50 4.05 -12.51 6.89
C ALA A 50 5.38 -11.97 6.30
N SER A 51 5.45 -10.67 6.00
CA SER A 51 6.67 -10.06 5.45
C SER A 51 7.76 -9.82 6.49
N PHE A 52 7.49 -9.97 7.79
CA PHE A 52 8.52 -9.86 8.82
C PHE A 52 9.62 -10.92 8.67
N THR A 53 9.27 -12.15 8.27
CA THR A 53 10.25 -13.20 7.97
C THR A 53 11.22 -12.81 6.84
N ILE A 54 10.72 -12.05 5.85
CA ILE A 54 11.55 -11.51 4.77
C ILE A 54 12.50 -10.44 5.32
N PHE A 55 12.01 -9.56 6.20
CA PHE A 55 12.82 -8.50 6.80
C PHE A 55 13.98 -9.01 7.65
N GLU A 56 13.74 -10.06 8.41
CA GLU A 56 14.78 -10.72 9.21
C GLU A 56 15.85 -11.36 8.30
N SER A 57 15.48 -11.75 7.08
CA SER A 57 16.37 -12.45 6.15
C SER A 57 17.21 -11.53 5.26
N PHE A 58 16.80 -10.27 5.02
CA PHE A 58 17.43 -9.39 4.01
C PHE A 58 18.94 -9.16 4.18
N ASN A 59 19.40 -9.16 5.43
CA ASN A 59 20.80 -8.90 5.76
C ASN A 59 21.62 -10.18 5.91
N HIS A 60 20.99 -11.35 5.74
CA HIS A 60 21.63 -12.66 5.93
C HIS A 60 21.57 -13.55 4.68
N LYS A 61 20.69 -13.24 3.72
CA LYS A 61 20.52 -13.99 2.46
C LYS A 61 20.83 -13.07 1.28
N GLU A 62 21.72 -13.48 0.40
CA GLU A 62 22.18 -12.71 -0.77
C GLU A 62 21.54 -13.16 -2.08
N SER A 63 21.01 -14.38 -2.13
CA SER A 63 20.48 -15.01 -3.33
C SER A 63 19.28 -15.93 -3.04
N TRP A 64 18.63 -16.41 -4.10
CA TRP A 64 17.57 -17.41 -4.00
C TRP A 64 18.06 -18.75 -3.42
N SER A 65 19.30 -19.15 -3.72
CA SER A 65 19.88 -20.41 -3.23
C SER A 65 20.19 -20.42 -1.73
N ASP A 66 20.13 -19.26 -1.06
CA ASP A 66 20.34 -19.18 0.38
C ASP A 66 19.08 -19.56 1.18
N TRP A 67 17.95 -19.76 0.51
CA TRP A 67 16.71 -20.24 1.12
C TRP A 67 16.66 -21.77 1.05
N SER A 68 16.54 -22.43 2.20
CA SER A 68 16.20 -23.85 2.21
C SER A 68 14.74 -24.08 1.81
N GLU A 69 14.41 -25.32 1.42
CA GLU A 69 13.03 -25.71 1.12
C GLU A 69 12.11 -25.48 2.33
N ASP A 70 12.59 -25.78 3.54
CA ASP A 70 11.84 -25.60 4.78
C ASP A 70 11.59 -24.12 5.11
N GLU A 71 12.58 -23.25 4.87
CA GLU A 71 12.44 -21.80 5.06
C GLU A 71 11.44 -21.21 4.06
N TRP A 72 11.52 -21.63 2.80
CA TRP A 72 10.58 -21.22 1.76
C TRP A 72 9.15 -21.69 2.06
N LYS A 73 9.01 -22.94 2.51
CA LYS A 73 7.73 -23.49 2.96
C LYS A 73 7.17 -22.72 4.15
N THR A 74 8.00 -22.40 5.14
CA THR A 74 7.59 -21.59 6.30
C THR A 74 7.09 -20.21 5.87
N LEU A 75 7.77 -19.57 4.91
CA LEU A 75 7.33 -18.31 4.33
C LEU A 75 5.97 -18.45 3.64
N GLN A 76 5.80 -19.49 2.81
CA GLN A 76 4.53 -19.79 2.14
C GLN A 76 3.39 -20.02 3.14
N ASP A 77 3.60 -20.85 4.16
CA ASP A 77 2.62 -21.16 5.20
C ASP A 77 2.23 -19.89 5.99
N GLY A 78 3.20 -19.00 6.24
CA GLY A 78 2.97 -17.69 6.87
C GLY A 78 2.06 -16.76 6.05
N PHE A 79 2.31 -16.64 4.75
CA PHE A 79 1.44 -15.89 3.83
C PHE A 79 0.04 -16.51 3.74
N GLN A 80 -0.05 -17.83 3.62
CA GLN A 80 -1.33 -18.55 3.55
C GLN A 80 -2.16 -18.37 4.84
N LYS A 81 -1.52 -18.38 6.02
CA LYS A 81 -2.19 -18.09 7.29
C LYS A 81 -2.73 -16.66 7.34
N CYS A 82 -1.95 -15.69 6.88
CA CYS A 82 -2.38 -14.29 6.80
C CYS A 82 -3.55 -14.10 5.83
N PHE A 83 -3.54 -14.82 4.72
CA PHE A 83 -4.66 -14.86 3.78
C PHE A 83 -5.93 -15.43 4.39
N GLY A 84 -5.82 -16.53 5.17
CA GLY A 84 -6.96 -17.08 5.91
C GLY A 84 -7.62 -16.05 6.82
N LYS A 85 -6.82 -15.31 7.61
CA LYS A 85 -7.32 -14.19 8.44
C LYS A 85 -8.02 -13.12 7.61
N MET A 86 -7.48 -12.79 6.42
CA MET A 86 -8.11 -11.83 5.52
C MET A 86 -9.48 -12.29 5.04
N LEU A 87 -9.61 -13.57 4.65
CA LEU A 87 -10.90 -14.14 4.26
C LEU A 87 -11.92 -14.14 5.40
N GLU A 88 -11.48 -14.48 6.61
CA GLU A 88 -12.31 -14.44 7.83
C GLU A 88 -12.84 -13.03 8.11
N GLU A 89 -11.99 -12.00 8.06
CA GLU A 89 -12.38 -10.59 8.22
C GLU A 89 -13.40 -10.15 7.15
N MET A 90 -13.18 -10.54 5.90
CA MET A 90 -14.10 -10.25 4.80
C MET A 90 -15.45 -10.96 4.98
N ALA A 91 -15.45 -12.19 5.48
CA ALA A 91 -16.67 -12.96 5.75
C ALA A 91 -17.43 -12.40 6.95
N ASP A 92 -16.74 -12.03 8.02
CA ASP A 92 -17.32 -11.40 9.21
C ASP A 92 -18.04 -10.09 8.85
N ALA A 93 -17.36 -9.20 8.10
CA ALA A 93 -17.96 -7.97 7.59
C ALA A 93 -19.21 -8.27 6.75
N GLU A 94 -19.13 -9.19 5.77
CA GLU A 94 -20.29 -9.53 4.95
C GLU A 94 -21.46 -10.13 5.76
N SER A 95 -21.19 -10.93 6.79
CA SER A 95 -22.22 -11.48 7.68
C SER A 95 -22.97 -10.38 8.43
N LYS A 96 -22.28 -9.27 8.75
CA LYS A 96 -22.88 -8.06 9.32
C LYS A 96 -23.64 -7.32 8.22
N ALA A 97 -23.09 -7.21 7.00
CA ALA A 97 -23.74 -6.60 5.83
C ALA A 97 -25.14 -7.13 5.53
N ARG A 98 -25.32 -8.45 5.53
CA ARG A 98 -26.63 -9.09 5.29
C ARG A 98 -27.67 -8.77 6.37
N ARG A 99 -27.25 -8.25 7.52
CA ARG A 99 -28.10 -7.80 8.64
C ARG A 99 -28.21 -6.26 8.71
N GLY A 100 -27.93 -5.56 7.59
CA GLY A 100 -27.88 -4.10 7.49
C GLY A 100 -26.47 -3.49 7.69
N GLY A 101 -25.41 -4.29 7.58
CA GLY A 101 -24.07 -3.95 8.08
C GLY A 101 -22.95 -3.71 7.06
N LYS A 102 -21.72 -4.01 7.50
CA LYS A 102 -20.49 -3.37 7.03
C LYS A 102 -19.78 -4.11 5.88
N GLN A 103 -19.19 -3.36 4.96
CA GLN A 103 -18.13 -3.79 4.05
C GLN A 103 -16.76 -3.69 4.73
N VAL A 104 -15.71 -4.29 4.16
CA VAL A 104 -14.35 -4.11 4.67
C VAL A 104 -13.70 -2.83 4.12
N PHE A 105 -12.89 -2.17 4.93
CA PHE A 105 -11.89 -1.20 4.49
C PHE A 105 -10.53 -1.75 4.91
N ILE A 106 -9.80 -2.36 3.97
CA ILE A 106 -8.52 -3.00 4.25
C ILE A 106 -7.40 -2.07 3.77
N LYS A 107 -6.43 -1.77 4.63
CA LYS A 107 -5.20 -1.08 4.23
C LYS A 107 -4.03 -2.04 4.14
N GLU A 108 -3.28 -2.00 3.05
CA GLU A 108 -2.07 -2.82 2.88
C GLU A 108 -0.93 -2.04 2.20
N HIS A 109 0.29 -2.54 2.38
CA HIS A 109 1.46 -2.05 1.65
C HIS A 109 1.72 -2.94 0.43
N VAL A 110 1.63 -2.37 -0.78
CA VAL A 110 1.68 -3.13 -2.05
C VAL A 110 2.94 -3.98 -2.17
N ILE A 111 4.08 -3.43 -1.77
CA ILE A 111 5.38 -4.09 -1.80
C ILE A 111 5.47 -5.36 -0.90
N PHE A 112 4.54 -5.51 0.04
CA PHE A 112 4.49 -6.63 1.00
C PHE A 112 3.30 -7.56 0.75
N MET A 113 2.57 -7.38 -0.34
CA MET A 113 1.48 -8.27 -0.77
C MET A 113 2.02 -9.52 -1.45
N GLY A 114 3.01 -10.17 -0.84
CA GLY A 114 3.73 -11.31 -1.39
C GLY A 114 5.25 -11.13 -1.34
N PRO A 115 6.01 -12.22 -1.22
CA PRO A 115 7.46 -12.14 -1.13
C PRO A 115 8.13 -11.93 -2.49
N TYR A 116 7.48 -12.39 -3.57
CA TYR A 116 8.16 -12.63 -4.83
C TYR A 116 8.63 -11.36 -5.55
N PRO A 117 7.80 -10.33 -5.79
CA PRO A 117 8.26 -9.12 -6.48
C PRO A 117 9.39 -8.42 -5.75
N LEU A 118 9.27 -8.34 -4.42
CA LEU A 118 10.26 -7.73 -3.55
C LEU A 118 11.59 -8.50 -3.61
N LEU A 119 11.58 -9.81 -3.36
CA LEU A 119 12.80 -10.63 -3.39
C LEU A 119 13.42 -10.68 -4.79
N LYS A 120 12.62 -10.73 -5.85
CA LYS A 120 13.08 -10.67 -7.25
C LYS A 120 13.77 -9.36 -7.58
N SER A 121 13.29 -8.23 -7.05
CA SER A 121 13.97 -6.94 -7.23
C SER A 121 15.35 -6.89 -6.58
N VAL A 122 15.61 -7.80 -5.64
CA VAL A 122 16.79 -7.81 -4.78
C VAL A 122 17.80 -8.91 -5.15
N TYR A 123 17.32 -10.08 -5.57
CA TYR A 123 18.11 -11.25 -5.99
C TYR A 123 18.24 -11.37 -7.51
N GLY A 124 17.42 -10.64 -8.28
CA GLY A 124 17.28 -10.82 -9.72
C GLY A 124 16.40 -12.03 -10.08
N GLU A 125 16.29 -12.33 -11.37
CA GLU A 125 15.39 -13.39 -11.86
C GLU A 125 16.04 -14.78 -11.91
N LYS A 126 17.37 -14.83 -12.02
CA LYS A 126 18.11 -16.08 -12.25
C LYS A 126 18.02 -16.98 -11.02
N GLY A 127 17.49 -18.19 -11.20
CA GLY A 127 17.35 -19.18 -10.13
C GLY A 127 16.21 -18.90 -9.16
N ALA A 128 15.27 -18.00 -9.52
CA ALA A 128 14.09 -17.75 -8.70
C ALA A 128 13.18 -18.99 -8.63
N PRO A 129 12.67 -19.35 -7.43
CA PRO A 129 11.67 -20.40 -7.30
C PRO A 129 10.33 -19.97 -7.93
N PRO A 130 9.33 -20.87 -8.03
CA PRO A 130 7.97 -20.47 -8.36
C PRO A 130 7.44 -19.40 -7.38
N PRO A 131 6.63 -18.44 -7.83
CA PRO A 131 6.04 -17.43 -6.95
C PRO A 131 5.13 -18.10 -5.92
N ILE A 132 5.16 -17.59 -4.68
CA ILE A 132 4.18 -17.97 -3.67
C ILE A 132 2.85 -17.33 -4.06
N ILE A 133 1.84 -18.16 -4.27
CA ILE A 133 0.47 -17.76 -4.53
C ILE A 133 -0.37 -18.26 -3.35
N MET A 134 -1.18 -17.38 -2.79
CA MET A 134 -2.12 -17.74 -1.73
C MET A 134 -3.38 -18.31 -2.38
N HIS A 135 -3.97 -19.35 -1.78
CA HIS A 135 -5.10 -20.08 -2.35
C HIS A 135 -6.31 -20.05 -1.44
N HIS A 136 -7.53 -19.99 -1.99
CA HIS A 136 -8.73 -20.24 -1.18
C HIS A 136 -8.68 -21.68 -0.63
N PRO A 137 -9.12 -21.92 0.62
CA PRO A 137 -9.07 -23.25 1.23
C PRO A 137 -9.74 -24.37 0.41
N ASP A 138 -10.78 -24.01 -0.36
CA ASP A 138 -11.62 -24.95 -1.12
C ASP A 138 -11.30 -24.97 -2.63
N GLU A 139 -10.33 -24.19 -3.10
CA GLU A 139 -9.98 -24.09 -4.52
C GLU A 139 -8.60 -24.68 -4.81
N ALA A 140 -8.55 -25.65 -5.72
CA ALA A 140 -7.30 -26.32 -6.10
C ALA A 140 -6.36 -25.40 -6.91
N GLN A 141 -6.92 -24.43 -7.64
CA GLN A 141 -6.13 -23.47 -8.41
C GLN A 141 -6.93 -22.18 -8.64
N ASP A 142 -6.52 -21.14 -7.93
CA ASP A 142 -6.99 -19.77 -8.14
C ASP A 142 -6.39 -19.17 -9.43
N ALA A 143 -7.21 -18.42 -10.17
CA ALA A 143 -6.69 -17.56 -11.23
C ALA A 143 -5.75 -16.51 -10.62
N HIS A 144 -4.53 -16.45 -11.16
CA HIS A 144 -3.48 -15.58 -10.66
C HIS A 144 -2.69 -15.00 -11.83
N THR A 145 -2.92 -13.72 -12.12
CA THR A 145 -2.21 -12.97 -13.16
C THR A 145 -1.60 -11.67 -12.62
N SER A 146 -1.94 -11.31 -11.37
CA SER A 146 -1.39 -10.18 -10.64
C SER A 146 0.08 -10.38 -10.27
N VAL A 147 0.78 -9.27 -10.04
CA VAL A 147 2.14 -9.28 -9.46
C VAL A 147 2.15 -9.58 -7.95
N SER A 148 1.04 -9.38 -7.24
CA SER A 148 0.92 -9.75 -5.82
C SER A 148 0.82 -11.27 -5.65
N SER A 149 0.86 -11.77 -4.42
CA SER A 149 0.61 -13.19 -4.11
C SER A 149 -0.87 -13.51 -3.86
N LEU A 150 -1.77 -12.52 -3.97
CA LEU A 150 -3.22 -12.72 -3.77
C LEU A 150 -3.89 -13.23 -5.05
N PRO A 151 -4.90 -14.10 -4.94
CA PRO A 151 -5.78 -14.44 -6.07
C PRO A 151 -6.41 -13.23 -6.74
N ASP A 152 -6.57 -13.31 -8.07
CA ASP A 152 -7.24 -12.28 -8.86
C ASP A 152 -8.69 -12.07 -8.35
N SER A 153 -9.36 -13.16 -7.95
CA SER A 153 -10.72 -13.16 -7.40
C SER A 153 -10.86 -12.25 -6.18
N VAL A 154 -9.88 -12.25 -5.27
CA VAL A 154 -9.89 -11.40 -4.07
C VAL A 154 -9.61 -9.95 -4.44
N LEU A 155 -8.59 -9.70 -5.27
CA LEU A 155 -8.21 -8.36 -5.71
C LEU A 155 -9.36 -7.65 -6.44
N LEU A 156 -10.09 -8.37 -7.27
CA LEU A 156 -11.23 -7.86 -8.05
C LEU A 156 -12.51 -7.72 -7.24
N SER A 157 -12.61 -8.39 -6.08
CA SER A 157 -13.77 -8.27 -5.19
C SER A 157 -13.77 -6.98 -4.35
N LEU A 158 -12.68 -6.23 -4.34
CA LEU A 158 -12.53 -4.98 -3.59
C LEU A 158 -12.35 -3.79 -4.54
N GLN A 159 -12.79 -2.59 -4.15
CA GLN A 159 -12.49 -1.35 -4.87
C GLN A 159 -11.08 -0.88 -4.49
N PRO A 160 -10.08 -0.93 -5.41
CA PRO A 160 -8.74 -0.48 -5.11
C PRO A 160 -8.64 1.05 -5.08
N ILE A 161 -7.96 1.55 -4.05
CA ILE A 161 -7.53 2.94 -3.90
C ILE A 161 -6.01 2.94 -3.69
N PHE A 162 -5.26 3.44 -4.66
CA PHE A 162 -3.83 3.62 -4.57
C PHE A 162 -3.52 4.97 -3.91
N GLN A 163 -3.06 4.94 -2.66
CA GLN A 163 -2.54 6.12 -2.01
C GLN A 163 -1.04 6.26 -2.28
N ILE A 164 -0.68 7.37 -2.92
CA ILE A 164 0.70 7.70 -3.27
C ILE A 164 1.19 8.92 -2.50
N ARG A 165 2.51 9.13 -2.50
CA ARG A 165 3.15 10.32 -1.97
C ARG A 165 4.44 10.57 -2.73
N HIS A 166 4.80 11.84 -2.89
CA HIS A 166 6.03 12.22 -3.55
C HIS A 166 7.26 11.51 -2.92
N PRO A 167 8.10 10.81 -3.71
CA PRO A 167 9.24 10.03 -3.19
C PRO A 167 10.22 10.85 -2.35
N ILE A 168 10.39 12.13 -2.69
CA ILE A 168 11.23 13.10 -1.95
C ILE A 168 10.88 13.22 -0.46
N LEU A 169 9.63 12.93 -0.07
CA LEU A 169 9.19 12.92 1.33
C LEU A 169 9.12 11.51 1.89
N MET A 170 8.69 10.57 1.05
CA MET A 170 8.39 9.20 1.46
C MET A 170 9.65 8.40 1.79
N PHE A 171 10.67 8.45 0.93
CA PHE A 171 11.90 7.66 1.09
C PHE A 171 12.80 8.13 2.24
N PRO A 172 13.13 9.43 2.42
CA PRO A 172 13.88 9.85 3.60
C PRO A 172 13.13 9.56 4.90
N SER A 173 11.80 9.72 4.92
CA SER A 173 11.03 9.34 6.11
C SER A 173 11.12 7.86 6.40
N MET A 174 11.18 7.00 5.38
CA MET A 174 11.30 5.57 5.54
C MET A 174 12.68 5.19 6.06
N LEU A 175 13.75 5.71 5.46
CA LEU A 175 15.13 5.54 5.93
C LEU A 175 15.25 5.92 7.40
N ARG A 176 14.82 7.14 7.76
CA ARG A 176 14.85 7.63 9.15
C ARG A 176 14.10 6.71 10.11
N SER A 177 12.90 6.25 9.73
CA SER A 177 12.10 5.34 10.55
C SER A 177 12.78 3.97 10.72
N GLN A 178 13.43 3.44 9.68
CA GLN A 178 14.16 2.16 9.77
C GLN A 178 15.43 2.29 10.63
N ILE A 179 16.18 3.38 10.51
CA ILE A 179 17.34 3.67 11.39
C ILE A 179 16.89 3.80 12.85
N LYS A 180 15.85 4.61 13.13
CA LYS A 180 15.33 4.79 14.50
C LYS A 180 14.84 3.48 15.12
N ALA A 181 14.34 2.56 14.29
CA ALA A 181 13.89 1.24 14.70
C ALA A 181 15.02 0.20 14.84
N GLY A 182 16.28 0.55 14.55
CA GLY A 182 17.41 -0.39 14.53
C GLY A 182 17.33 -1.42 13.39
N ALA A 183 16.40 -1.23 12.45
CA ALA A 183 16.13 -2.12 11.32
C ALA A 183 17.13 -1.96 10.18
N SER A 184 17.87 -0.85 10.17
CA SER A 184 18.87 -0.50 9.17
C SER A 184 19.92 0.43 9.79
N LYS A 185 21.13 0.46 9.21
CA LYS A 185 22.21 1.38 9.60
C LYS A 185 22.41 2.55 8.63
N GLY A 186 21.67 2.57 7.52
CA GLY A 186 21.88 3.51 6.42
C GLY A 186 21.05 3.12 5.19
N PHE A 187 21.46 3.51 3.99
CA PHE A 187 20.76 3.16 2.75
C PHE A 187 21.15 1.75 2.26
N ASP A 188 20.90 0.75 3.10
CA ASP A 188 21.22 -0.65 2.84
C ASP A 188 20.28 -1.30 1.81
N ARG A 189 20.50 -2.59 1.57
CA ARG A 189 19.75 -3.38 0.58
C ARG A 189 18.25 -3.42 0.85
N ARG A 190 17.83 -3.50 2.11
CA ARG A 190 16.41 -3.48 2.50
C ARG A 190 15.78 -2.14 2.20
N VAL A 191 16.47 -1.04 2.55
CA VAL A 191 16.00 0.31 2.24
C VAL A 191 15.92 0.52 0.73
N ARG A 192 16.95 0.12 -0.03
CA ARG A 192 16.98 0.19 -1.51
C ARG A 192 15.80 -0.54 -2.14
N ALA A 193 15.52 -1.76 -1.70
CA ALA A 193 14.41 -2.58 -2.20
C ALA A 193 13.04 -1.93 -1.96
N THR A 194 12.91 -1.22 -0.84
CA THR A 194 11.68 -0.54 -0.44
C THR A 194 11.59 0.91 -0.94
N ALA A 195 12.62 1.45 -1.56
CA ALA A 195 12.64 2.79 -2.15
C ALA A 195 12.23 2.74 -3.63
N SER A 196 10.99 2.29 -3.89
CA SER A 196 10.43 2.18 -5.25
C SER A 196 8.91 2.31 -5.25
N LEU A 197 8.36 2.96 -6.30
CA LEU A 197 6.92 2.99 -6.59
C LEU A 197 6.51 2.00 -7.69
N ARG A 198 7.48 1.27 -8.24
CA ARG A 198 7.27 0.33 -9.34
C ARG A 198 6.19 -0.71 -9.03
N PHE A 199 6.19 -1.28 -7.84
CA PHE A 199 5.21 -2.30 -7.43
C PHE A 199 3.78 -1.74 -7.42
N SER A 200 3.60 -0.51 -6.94
CA SER A 200 2.31 0.18 -6.99
C SER A 200 1.85 0.40 -8.42
N ARG A 201 2.76 0.82 -9.31
CA ARG A 201 2.45 1.02 -10.72
C ARG A 201 2.11 -0.29 -11.42
N GLU A 202 2.88 -1.36 -11.22
CA GLU A 202 2.64 -2.67 -11.83
C GLU A 202 1.28 -3.24 -11.42
N LEU A 203 0.92 -3.14 -10.14
CA LEU A 203 -0.40 -3.57 -9.66
C LEU A 203 -1.52 -2.66 -10.19
N TYR A 204 -1.29 -1.35 -10.29
CA TYR A 204 -2.24 -0.42 -10.88
C TYR A 204 -2.51 -0.72 -12.36
N ASP A 205 -1.46 -0.93 -13.15
CA ASP A 205 -1.55 -1.29 -14.56
C ASP A 205 -2.19 -2.68 -14.75
N TRP A 206 -1.98 -3.60 -13.81
CA TRP A 206 -2.70 -4.87 -13.78
C TRP A 206 -4.21 -4.64 -13.61
N TYR A 207 -4.64 -3.82 -12.65
CA TYR A 207 -6.06 -3.49 -12.45
C TYR A 207 -6.69 -2.82 -13.67
N LEU A 208 -5.97 -1.93 -14.36
CA LEU A 208 -6.47 -1.30 -15.60
C LEU A 208 -6.77 -2.33 -16.70
N LYS A 209 -6.04 -3.44 -16.76
CA LYS A 209 -6.24 -4.50 -17.76
C LYS A 209 -7.47 -5.37 -17.49
N GLN A 210 -7.99 -5.36 -16.26
CA GLN A 210 -9.14 -6.19 -15.86
C GLN A 210 -10.48 -5.61 -16.32
N GLY A 211 -10.51 -4.35 -16.79
CA GLY A 211 -11.67 -3.71 -17.38
C GLY A 211 -12.28 -2.61 -16.53
N GLU A 212 -13.33 -1.97 -17.07
CA GLU A 212 -13.93 -0.78 -16.50
C GLU A 212 -14.65 -1.02 -15.16
N GLU A 213 -14.99 -2.25 -14.79
CA GLU A 213 -15.75 -2.50 -13.56
C GLU A 213 -14.92 -2.31 -12.27
N THR A 214 -13.59 -2.42 -12.37
CA THR A 214 -12.69 -2.31 -11.22
C THR A 214 -12.18 -0.89 -10.97
N GLN A 215 -12.10 -0.05 -12.02
CA GLN A 215 -11.50 1.30 -12.06
C GLN A 215 -10.69 1.69 -10.81
N PRO A 216 -9.38 1.41 -10.77
CA PRO A 216 -8.55 1.80 -9.63
C PRO A 216 -8.50 3.31 -9.47
N LYS A 217 -8.73 3.77 -8.24
CA LYS A 217 -8.61 5.18 -7.88
C LYS A 217 -7.21 5.47 -7.37
N VAL A 218 -6.72 6.68 -7.61
CA VAL A 218 -5.44 7.16 -7.08
C VAL A 218 -5.70 8.42 -6.27
N ILE A 219 -5.05 8.56 -5.12
CA ILE A 219 -5.09 9.77 -4.30
C ILE A 219 -3.69 10.10 -3.79
N ASP A 220 -3.29 11.37 -3.89
CA ASP A 220 -1.99 11.83 -3.38
C ASP A 220 -2.10 12.29 -1.92
N ALA A 221 -1.06 12.03 -1.14
CA ALA A 221 -0.95 12.48 0.23
C ALA A 221 -1.05 14.00 0.39
N ASP A 222 -0.55 14.78 -0.57
CA ASP A 222 -0.67 16.24 -0.57
C ASP A 222 -2.12 16.67 -0.76
N ASP A 223 -2.87 16.02 -1.66
CA ASP A 223 -4.31 16.26 -1.84
C ASP A 223 -5.10 15.87 -0.58
N ILE A 224 -4.76 14.75 0.07
CA ILE A 224 -5.36 14.36 1.36
C ILE A 224 -5.18 15.46 2.42
N MET A 225 -4.03 16.13 2.42
CA MET A 225 -3.69 17.17 3.39
C MET A 225 -4.29 18.54 3.04
N THR A 226 -4.56 18.83 1.77
CA THR A 226 -4.83 20.20 1.30
C THR A 226 -6.11 20.39 0.49
N ASP A 227 -6.66 19.33 -0.11
CA ASP A 227 -7.85 19.37 -0.96
C ASP A 227 -8.96 18.46 -0.40
N LYS A 228 -9.78 19.02 0.49
CA LYS A 228 -10.96 18.33 1.04
C LYS A 228 -11.96 17.92 -0.05
N ALA A 229 -12.04 18.66 -1.16
CA ALA A 229 -12.96 18.34 -2.25
C ALA A 229 -12.49 17.12 -3.03
N ALA A 230 -11.19 16.95 -3.25
CA ALA A 230 -10.63 15.71 -3.82
C ALA A 230 -10.89 14.49 -2.91
N VAL A 231 -10.75 14.65 -1.58
CA VAL A 231 -11.08 13.58 -0.62
C VAL A 231 -12.58 13.25 -0.67
N GLY A 232 -13.46 14.25 -0.69
CA GLY A 232 -14.90 14.04 -0.81
C GLY A 232 -15.29 13.35 -2.12
N GLN A 233 -14.69 13.77 -3.24
CA GLN A 233 -14.89 13.14 -4.54
C GLN A 233 -14.43 11.67 -4.55
N LEU A 234 -13.29 11.37 -3.93
CA LEU A 234 -12.82 10.00 -3.77
C LEU A 234 -13.82 9.16 -2.96
N CYS A 235 -14.38 9.72 -1.88
CA CYS A 235 -15.41 9.03 -1.09
C CYS A 235 -16.62 8.67 -1.97
N LEU A 236 -17.17 9.64 -2.71
CA LEU A 236 -18.30 9.42 -3.62
C LEU A 236 -18.00 8.34 -4.67
N GLU A 237 -16.82 8.37 -5.29
CA GLU A 237 -16.44 7.41 -6.33
C GLU A 237 -16.18 5.99 -5.82
N THR A 238 -16.02 5.83 -4.51
CA THR A 238 -15.66 4.54 -3.89
C THR A 238 -16.75 4.00 -2.96
N GLY A 239 -17.89 4.69 -2.87
CA GLY A 239 -19.03 4.31 -2.03
C GLY A 239 -18.83 4.61 -0.55
N MET A 240 -17.90 5.50 -0.21
CA MET A 240 -17.74 6.06 1.13
C MET A 240 -18.53 7.37 1.26
N ASP A 241 -18.78 7.78 2.50
CA ASP A 241 -19.52 9.00 2.83
C ASP A 241 -18.57 10.20 3.01
N PRO A 242 -18.63 11.23 2.15
CA PRO A 242 -17.79 12.43 2.28
C PRO A 242 -18.06 13.22 3.57
N ASP A 243 -19.27 13.15 4.14
CA ASP A 243 -19.62 13.88 5.36
C ASP A 243 -19.10 13.19 6.63
N SER A 244 -18.76 11.90 6.53
CA SER A 244 -18.18 11.10 7.61
C SER A 244 -16.64 11.16 7.67
N VAL A 245 -16.00 12.00 6.85
CA VAL A 245 -14.55 12.20 6.85
C VAL A 245 -14.11 13.00 8.08
N GLN A 246 -13.24 12.41 8.88
CA GLN A 246 -12.68 13.07 10.06
C GLN A 246 -11.48 13.94 9.71
N TYR A 247 -11.46 15.17 10.20
CA TYR A 247 -10.32 16.10 10.10
C TYR A 247 -9.68 16.42 11.45
N GLU A 248 -10.33 15.98 12.53
CA GLU A 248 -9.89 16.14 13.91
C GLU A 248 -10.03 14.80 14.62
N TRP A 249 -9.13 14.53 15.55
CA TRP A 249 -9.13 13.32 16.37
C TRP A 249 -8.44 13.57 17.71
N ALA A 250 -8.65 12.69 18.67
CA ALA A 250 -7.90 12.73 19.93
C ALA A 250 -6.49 12.16 19.76
N THR A 251 -5.54 12.72 20.51
CA THR A 251 -4.24 12.07 20.70
C THR A 251 -4.41 10.70 21.33
N ARG A 252 -3.53 9.77 21.00
CA ARG A 252 -3.54 8.41 21.57
C ARG A 252 -2.12 7.91 21.80
N GLU A 253 -1.99 6.97 22.72
CA GLU A 253 -0.73 6.25 22.90
C GLU A 253 -0.72 4.98 22.04
N GLU A 254 0.46 4.57 21.59
CA GLU A 254 0.67 3.30 20.91
C GLU A 254 1.56 2.42 21.81
N PRO A 255 1.02 1.36 22.42
CA PRO A 255 1.75 0.57 23.41
C PRO A 255 2.88 -0.24 22.78
N HIS A 256 2.80 -0.59 21.48
CA HIS A 256 3.85 -1.35 20.84
C HIS A 256 5.01 -0.43 20.42
N PRO A 257 6.24 -0.58 20.96
CA PRO A 257 7.33 0.37 20.75
C PRO A 257 7.65 0.66 19.27
N MET A 258 7.67 -0.38 18.43
CA MET A 258 7.90 -0.23 16.98
C MET A 258 6.76 0.51 16.27
N LYS A 259 5.50 0.27 16.65
CA LYS A 259 4.36 0.98 16.07
C LYS A 259 4.35 2.42 16.55
N ALA A 260 4.76 2.70 17.79
CA ALA A 260 4.87 4.05 18.33
C ALA A 260 5.83 4.91 17.49
N ILE A 261 6.98 4.36 17.08
CA ILE A 261 7.90 5.04 16.16
C ILE A 261 7.23 5.36 14.81
N MET A 262 6.46 4.40 14.26
CA MET A 262 5.83 4.54 12.95
C MET A 262 4.62 5.48 12.97
N LEU A 263 3.89 5.52 14.08
CA LEU A 263 2.64 6.25 14.28
C LEU A 263 2.82 7.56 15.06
N ASP A 264 4.03 7.88 15.51
CA ASP A 264 4.37 9.05 16.34
C ASP A 264 3.59 10.33 15.97
N LYS A 265 3.67 10.77 14.71
CA LYS A 265 2.97 11.97 14.23
C LYS A 265 1.45 11.87 14.29
N ILE A 266 0.86 10.72 13.98
CA ILE A 266 -0.60 10.57 13.97
C ILE A 266 -1.14 10.41 15.39
N CYS A 267 -0.38 9.77 16.28
CA CYS A 267 -0.72 9.58 17.68
C CYS A 267 -0.62 10.86 18.52
N SER A 268 0.33 11.75 18.17
CA SER A 268 0.58 13.02 18.87
C SER A 268 -0.15 14.25 18.29
N SER A 269 -0.86 14.09 17.17
CA SER A 269 -1.64 15.19 16.56
C SER A 269 -3.12 15.09 16.88
N THR A 270 -3.82 16.22 16.75
CA THR A 270 -5.28 16.31 16.87
C THR A 270 -5.98 16.58 15.54
N GLY A 271 -5.23 16.57 14.43
CA GLY A 271 -5.71 16.89 13.09
C GLY A 271 -4.59 16.86 12.06
N ILE A 272 -4.88 17.31 10.84
CA ILE A 272 -3.91 17.35 9.74
C ILE A 272 -2.81 18.37 10.04
N LEU A 273 -1.56 17.92 10.09
CA LEU A 273 -0.41 18.79 10.33
C LEU A 273 -0.02 19.56 9.06
N PRO A 274 0.09 20.91 9.11
CA PRO A 274 0.52 21.71 7.97
C PRO A 274 2.01 21.52 7.66
N GLY A 275 2.42 21.89 6.44
CA GLY A 275 3.83 21.92 6.05
C GLY A 275 4.47 20.54 5.78
N LEU A 276 3.65 19.51 5.55
CA LEU A 276 4.10 18.16 5.23
C LEU A 276 3.91 17.77 3.75
N THR A 277 3.63 18.76 2.90
CA THR A 277 3.46 18.61 1.45
C THR A 277 4.79 18.72 0.70
N ALA A 278 4.84 18.21 -0.52
CA ALA A 278 6.00 18.26 -1.40
C ALA A 278 6.14 19.61 -2.14
N GLN A 279 5.13 20.47 -2.05
CA GLN A 279 5.09 21.76 -2.72
C GLN A 279 6.33 22.62 -2.40
N GLY A 280 7.04 23.03 -3.45
CA GLY A 280 8.22 23.90 -3.34
C GLY A 280 9.52 23.18 -2.93
N LEU A 281 9.49 21.87 -2.72
CA LEU A 281 10.72 21.10 -2.50
C LEU A 281 11.45 20.86 -3.82
N THR A 282 12.78 20.86 -3.75
CA THR A 282 13.66 20.50 -4.87
C THR A 282 14.60 19.39 -4.43
N LEU A 283 14.93 18.49 -5.36
CA LEU A 283 15.80 17.36 -5.05
C LEU A 283 17.18 17.83 -4.58
N GLU A 284 17.70 18.91 -5.17
CA GLU A 284 18.99 19.51 -4.83
C GLU A 284 19.02 20.04 -3.39
N ALA A 285 17.99 20.79 -2.99
CA ALA A 285 17.90 21.35 -1.64
C ALA A 285 17.69 20.25 -0.59
N GLU A 286 16.84 19.27 -0.88
CA GLU A 286 16.59 18.16 0.05
C GLU A 286 17.81 17.25 0.17
N LYS A 287 18.51 16.97 -0.93
CA LYS A 287 19.76 16.22 -0.93
C LYS A 287 20.84 16.88 -0.07
N ALA A 288 20.96 18.21 -0.11
CA ALA A 288 21.89 18.93 0.77
C ALA A 288 21.56 18.71 2.26
N LYS A 289 20.28 18.69 2.63
CA LYS A 289 19.85 18.36 4.01
C LYS A 289 20.17 16.91 4.36
N TRP A 290 19.92 15.98 3.43
CA TRP A 290 20.20 14.56 3.63
C TRP A 290 21.68 14.27 3.80
N LYS A 291 22.59 15.03 3.17
CA LYS A 291 24.04 14.91 3.39
C LYS A 291 24.41 15.18 4.85
N THR A 292 23.77 16.17 5.47
CA THR A 292 23.95 16.45 6.91
C THR A 292 23.29 15.38 7.77
N GLU A 293 22.13 14.86 7.37
CA GLU A 293 21.34 13.93 8.18
C GLU A 293 21.85 12.48 8.14
N PHE A 294 22.17 11.97 6.95
CA PHE A 294 22.49 10.56 6.69
C PHE A 294 23.94 10.36 6.23
N GLY A 295 24.68 11.43 5.95
CA GLY A 295 26.01 11.37 5.34
C GLY A 295 25.97 11.41 3.81
N GLU A 296 27.14 11.65 3.22
CA GLU A 296 27.30 11.87 1.77
C GLU A 296 26.79 10.69 0.94
N GLU A 297 27.26 9.47 1.24
CA GLU A 297 26.94 8.27 0.45
C GLU A 297 25.44 7.94 0.45
N ASP A 298 24.83 7.90 1.63
CA ASP A 298 23.40 7.60 1.77
C ASP A 298 22.52 8.68 1.14
N ALA A 299 22.94 9.95 1.22
CA ALA A 299 22.21 11.05 0.57
C ALA A 299 22.25 10.97 -0.97
N GLU A 300 23.40 10.59 -1.54
CA GLU A 300 23.56 10.36 -2.98
C GLU A 300 22.68 9.19 -3.45
N LEU A 301 22.71 8.07 -2.74
CA LEU A 301 21.88 6.89 -3.04
C LEU A 301 20.38 7.21 -2.91
N LEU A 302 19.98 7.87 -1.82
CA LEU A 302 18.60 8.28 -1.61
C LEU A 302 18.12 9.21 -2.72
N ALA A 303 18.91 10.21 -3.11
CA ALA A 303 18.56 11.12 -4.20
C ALA A 303 18.41 10.39 -5.54
N LYS A 304 19.29 9.43 -5.83
CA LYS A 304 19.16 8.58 -7.00
C LYS A 304 17.84 7.80 -6.99
N HIS A 305 17.49 7.15 -5.89
CA HIS A 305 16.25 6.38 -5.79
C HIS A 305 15.00 7.27 -5.88
N VAL A 306 15.04 8.47 -5.30
CA VAL A 306 13.96 9.46 -5.47
C VAL A 306 13.79 9.77 -6.95
N GLN A 307 14.87 10.10 -7.67
CA GLN A 307 14.85 10.40 -9.10
C GLN A 307 14.33 9.22 -9.94
N ASP A 308 14.78 8.01 -9.65
CA ASP A 308 14.39 6.79 -10.36
C ASP A 308 12.88 6.47 -10.14
N ALA A 309 12.30 6.88 -9.01
CA ALA A 309 10.88 6.67 -8.70
C ALA A 309 9.95 7.80 -9.21
N ILE A 310 10.49 8.95 -9.64
CA ILE A 310 9.68 10.07 -10.16
C ILE A 310 8.78 9.66 -11.34
N PRO A 311 9.25 8.91 -12.36
CA PRO A 311 8.39 8.54 -13.49
C PRO A 311 7.16 7.72 -13.06
N ASP A 312 7.32 6.81 -12.10
CA ASP A 312 6.20 6.03 -11.56
C ASP A 312 5.25 6.90 -10.72
N TYR A 313 5.81 7.82 -9.94
CA TYR A 313 5.04 8.80 -9.18
C TYR A 313 4.19 9.68 -10.10
N GLU A 314 4.79 10.34 -11.09
CA GLU A 314 4.11 11.24 -12.02
C GLU A 314 3.03 10.50 -12.82
N TYR A 315 3.31 9.25 -13.22
CA TYR A 315 2.35 8.40 -13.88
C TYR A 315 1.09 8.18 -13.04
N LEU A 316 1.23 7.78 -11.77
CA LEU A 316 0.10 7.57 -10.86
C LEU A 316 -0.57 8.91 -10.49
N HIS A 317 0.22 9.93 -10.19
CA HIS A 317 -0.25 11.28 -9.81
C HIS A 317 -1.06 11.95 -10.92
N SER A 318 -0.72 11.72 -12.19
CA SER A 318 -1.51 12.23 -13.32
C SER A 318 -2.94 11.65 -13.38
N ARG A 319 -3.17 10.49 -12.77
CA ARG A 319 -4.44 9.74 -12.75
C ARG A 319 -5.21 9.86 -11.43
N ARG A 320 -4.74 10.71 -10.52
CA ARG A 320 -5.39 10.92 -9.23
C ARG A 320 -6.78 11.53 -9.37
N VAL A 321 -7.64 11.20 -8.41
CA VAL A 321 -8.94 11.85 -8.26
C VAL A 321 -8.71 13.35 -8.08
N ARG A 322 -9.45 14.14 -8.85
CA ARG A 322 -9.45 15.60 -8.74
C ARG A 322 -10.86 16.03 -8.38
N SER A 323 -10.96 17.11 -7.61
CA SER A 323 -12.24 17.78 -7.43
C SER A 323 -12.82 18.16 -8.79
N VAL A 324 -14.11 17.87 -9.00
CA VAL A 324 -14.82 18.34 -10.20
C VAL A 324 -15.16 19.82 -9.97
N PRO A 325 -14.73 20.74 -10.85
CA PRO A 325 -15.15 22.13 -10.75
C PRO A 325 -16.68 22.20 -10.82
N SER A 326 -17.28 23.03 -9.96
CA SER A 326 -18.73 23.21 -9.81
C SER A 326 -19.48 23.60 -11.08
N GLU A 327 -18.79 23.92 -12.18
CA GLU A 327 -19.38 24.31 -13.46
C GLU A 327 -19.90 23.14 -14.33
N LYS A 328 -19.65 21.87 -13.97
CA LYS A 328 -20.10 20.70 -14.75
C LYS A 328 -21.29 19.93 -14.17
N LEU A 329 -21.93 20.45 -13.12
CA LEU A 329 -23.10 19.80 -12.51
C LEU A 329 -24.44 20.17 -13.18
N HIS A 330 -24.44 21.02 -14.22
CA HIS A 330 -25.66 21.49 -14.90
C HIS A 330 -25.61 21.42 -16.44
N SER A 331 -24.81 20.54 -17.02
CA SER A 331 -24.82 20.27 -18.47
C SER A 331 -25.40 18.91 -18.81
#